data_AF-A0A7W1EZH4-F1
#
_entry.id   AF-A0A7W1EZH4-F1
#
_cell.length_a   1.000
_cell.length_b   1.000
_cell.length_c   1.000
_cell.angle_alpha   90.00
_cell.angle_beta   90.00
_cell.angle_gamma   90.00
#
_symmetry.space_group_name_H-M   'P 1'
#
loop_
_entity.id
_entity.type
_entity.pdbx_description
1 polymer ?
#
loop_
_entity_poly.entity_id
_entity_poly.type
_entity_poly.pdbx_seq_one_letter_code
_entity_poly.pdbx_strand_id
1 'polypeptide(L)'
;MNTLSLDIGTEADSEKPTLLLYIDGNEFREILLDNSNAVFFYNLVESLNGTGEYLIFTCVCGVADCGGWDKVKVTHNDNKIIWVFSFNEKQHIFIFSLDIYKNEIYKMQERIDTKKTILQPQFATDPE
;
A
#
# COMPACT_ATOMS: atom_id res chain seq x y z
N MET A 1 6.42 -10.07 14.06
CA MET A 1 5.53 -9.90 12.89
C MET A 1 4.98 -8.51 13.00
N ASN A 2 4.95 -7.79 11.90
CA ASN A 2 4.41 -6.44 11.83
C ASN A 2 2.88 -6.50 11.80
N THR A 3 2.24 -5.45 12.30
CA THR A 3 0.79 -5.23 12.21
C THR A 3 0.50 -4.26 11.08
N LEU A 4 -0.31 -4.67 10.12
CA LEU A 4 -0.86 -3.79 9.08
C LEU A 4 -2.19 -3.23 9.58
N SER A 5 -2.47 -1.95 9.33
CA SER A 5 -3.81 -1.38 9.43
C SER A 5 -4.04 -0.31 8.38
N LEU A 6 -5.28 -0.16 7.93
CA LEU A 6 -5.65 0.76 6.86
C LEU A 6 -6.71 1.77 7.32
N ASP A 7 -6.58 3.02 6.90
CA ASP A 7 -7.62 4.05 7.05
C ASP A 7 -7.76 4.89 5.77
N ILE A 8 -8.78 5.74 5.72
CA ILE A 8 -8.99 6.71 4.65
C ILE A 8 -8.77 8.10 5.24
N GLY A 9 -7.81 8.83 4.68
CA GLY A 9 -7.50 10.21 5.02
C GLY A 9 -7.65 11.12 3.82
N THR A 10 -7.18 12.35 3.98
CA THR A 10 -7.01 13.35 2.92
C THR A 10 -5.59 13.87 2.99
N GLU A 11 -4.97 14.08 1.84
CA GLU A 11 -3.71 14.83 1.83
C GLU A 11 -3.96 16.30 2.16
N ALA A 12 -2.99 16.92 2.84
CA ALA A 12 -3.10 18.32 3.27
C ALA A 12 -3.41 19.29 2.11
N ASP A 13 -2.97 18.96 0.89
CA ASP A 13 -3.14 19.80 -0.30
C ASP A 13 -4.22 19.28 -1.27
N SER A 14 -4.91 18.18 -0.93
CA SER A 14 -5.92 17.54 -1.78
C SER A 14 -7.13 17.13 -0.93
N GLU A 15 -8.29 17.73 -1.19
CA GLU A 15 -9.58 17.28 -0.62
C GLU A 15 -9.99 15.86 -1.08
N LYS A 16 -9.17 15.21 -1.91
CA LYS A 16 -9.45 13.87 -2.42
C LYS A 16 -9.03 12.81 -1.40
N PRO A 17 -9.87 11.79 -1.14
CA PRO A 17 -9.54 10.69 -0.25
C PRO A 17 -8.31 9.90 -0.72
N THR A 18 -7.41 9.59 0.21
CA THR A 18 -6.26 8.70 0.02
C THR A 18 -6.28 7.56 1.02
N LEU A 19 -5.61 6.46 0.68
CA LEU A 19 -5.42 5.37 1.61
C LEU A 19 -4.23 5.66 2.54
N LEU A 20 -4.49 5.65 3.85
CA LEU A 20 -3.46 5.70 4.87
C LEU A 20 -3.11 4.26 5.26
N LEU A 21 -1.83 3.92 5.16
CA LEU A 21 -1.31 2.62 5.54
C LEU A 21 -0.43 2.80 6.77
N TYR A 22 -0.66 1.97 7.77
CA TYR A 22 0.12 1.95 9.00
C TYR A 22 0.80 0.61 9.18
N ILE A 23 2.07 0.65 9.60
CA ILE A 23 2.84 -0.53 9.98
C ILE A 23 3.32 -0.35 11.42
N ASP A 24 2.93 -1.28 12.29
CA ASP A 24 3.20 -1.23 13.73
C ASP A 24 2.72 0.08 14.38
N GLY A 25 1.60 0.62 13.89
CA GLY A 25 0.98 1.85 14.38
C GLY A 25 1.60 3.14 13.86
N ASN A 26 2.69 3.09 13.09
CA ASN A 26 3.31 4.27 12.46
C ASN A 26 2.80 4.42 11.04
N GLU A 27 2.53 5.65 10.61
CA GLU A 27 2.11 5.88 9.22
C GLU A 27 3.26 5.56 8.27
N PHE A 28 2.96 4.87 7.17
CA PHE A 28 3.98 4.41 6.23
C PHE A 28 4.85 5.55 5.67
N ARG A 29 4.26 6.74 5.48
CA ARG A 29 4.98 7.94 5.05
C ARG A 29 6.04 8.39 6.05
N GLU A 30 5.75 8.26 7.34
CA GLU A 30 6.71 8.56 8.41
C GLU A 30 7.85 7.53 8.44
N ILE A 31 7.55 6.26 8.16
CA ILE A 31 8.55 5.19 8.10
C ILE A 31 9.56 5.44 6.97
N LEU A 32 9.08 5.94 5.83
CA LEU A 32 9.92 6.25 4.66
C LEU A 32 10.56 7.64 4.70
N LEU A 33 10.11 8.50 5.61
CA LEU A 33 10.45 9.92 5.64
C LEU A 33 10.11 10.64 4.31
N ASP A 34 9.00 10.26 3.68
CA ASP A 34 8.53 10.83 2.42
C ASP A 34 6.99 10.87 2.35
N ASN A 35 6.49 12.10 2.23
CA ASN A 35 5.07 12.43 2.24
C ASN A 35 4.40 12.40 0.85
N SER A 36 5.18 12.23 -0.23
CA SER A 36 4.67 12.21 -1.61
C SER A 36 4.13 10.84 -2.05
N ASN A 37 4.30 9.84 -1.18
CA ASN A 37 3.96 8.45 -1.45
C ASN A 37 2.48 8.16 -1.24
N ALA A 38 1.86 7.49 -2.19
CA ALA A 38 0.50 7.02 -2.11
C ALA A 38 0.44 5.50 -2.22
N VAL A 39 -0.59 4.91 -1.60
CA VAL A 39 -0.86 3.48 -1.71
C VAL A 39 -1.90 3.27 -2.80
N PHE A 40 -1.55 2.49 -3.83
CA PHE A 40 -2.47 2.11 -4.87
C PHE A 40 -3.29 0.89 -4.43
N PHE A 41 -4.51 1.18 -3.96
CA PHE A 41 -5.34 0.17 -3.29
C PHE A 41 -5.69 -1.03 -4.16
N TYR A 42 -5.87 -0.85 -5.47
CA TYR A 42 -6.22 -1.93 -6.38
C TYR A 42 -5.15 -3.03 -6.40
N ASN A 43 -3.88 -2.68 -6.58
CA ASN A 43 -2.78 -3.65 -6.54
C ASN A 43 -2.52 -4.21 -5.13
N LEU A 44 -2.83 -3.46 -4.08
CA LEU A 44 -2.83 -3.99 -2.72
C LEU A 44 -3.88 -5.11 -2.58
N VAL A 45 -5.07 -4.97 -3.16
CA VAL A 45 -6.08 -6.04 -3.19
C VAL A 45 -5.62 -7.21 -4.05
N GLU A 46 -5.06 -6.97 -5.24
CA GLU A 46 -4.55 -8.04 -6.10
C GLU A 46 -3.46 -8.89 -5.43
N SER A 47 -2.69 -8.29 -4.52
CA SER A 47 -1.66 -9.01 -3.75
C SER A 47 -2.21 -10.11 -2.83
N LEU A 48 -3.52 -10.11 -2.56
CA LEU A 48 -4.19 -11.19 -1.84
C LEU A 48 -4.21 -12.51 -2.63
N ASN A 49 -4.07 -12.46 -3.96
CA ASN A 49 -4.22 -13.62 -4.83
C ASN A 49 -3.02 -14.56 -4.81
N GLY A 50 -1.85 -14.12 -4.31
CA GLY A 50 -0.71 -15.01 -4.12
C GLY A 50 0.65 -14.31 -4.12
N THR A 51 1.69 -15.11 -4.25
CA THR A 51 3.07 -14.64 -4.39
C THR A 51 3.28 -14.00 -5.76
N GLY A 52 3.90 -12.82 -5.80
CA GLY A 52 4.10 -12.06 -7.03
C GLY A 52 4.71 -10.69 -6.78
N GLU A 53 4.77 -9.87 -7.83
CA GLU A 53 5.22 -8.48 -7.77
C GLU A 53 4.05 -7.55 -8.06
N TYR A 54 3.82 -6.60 -7.15
CA TYR A 54 2.63 -5.74 -7.16
C TYR A 54 3.04 -4.29 -6.99
N LEU A 55 2.51 -3.40 -7.84
CA LEU A 55 2.71 -1.95 -7.71
C LEU A 55 1.80 -1.38 -6.61
N ILE A 56 2.17 -1.63 -5.36
CA ILE A 56 1.40 -1.22 -4.17
C ILE A 56 1.59 0.26 -3.86
N PHE A 57 2.73 0.83 -4.23
CA PHE A 57 3.09 2.21 -3.94
C PHE A 57 3.39 2.98 -5.23
N THR A 58 3.00 4.25 -5.24
CA THR A 58 3.25 5.18 -6.35
C THR A 58 3.38 6.60 -5.80
N CYS A 59 3.62 7.57 -6.68
CA CYS A 59 3.26 8.97 -6.38
C CYS A 59 1.73 9.13 -6.31
N VAL A 60 1.25 10.17 -5.62
CA VAL A 60 -0.17 10.58 -5.61
C VAL A 60 -0.76 10.77 -7.00
N CYS A 61 0.07 11.15 -7.99
CA CYS A 61 -0.37 11.28 -9.38
C CYS A 61 -0.60 9.93 -10.08
N GLY A 62 -0.28 8.80 -9.44
CA GLY A 62 -0.38 7.45 -9.99
C GLY A 62 0.87 6.98 -10.75
N VAL A 63 1.86 7.84 -10.98
CA VAL A 63 3.09 7.44 -11.69
C VAL A 63 4.11 6.89 -10.70
N ALA A 64 4.55 5.65 -10.90
CA ALA A 64 5.53 4.99 -10.02
C ALA A 64 6.88 5.73 -10.00
N ASP A 65 7.42 6.05 -11.19
CA ASP A 65 8.72 6.72 -11.33
C ASP A 65 8.75 8.12 -10.72
N CYS A 66 7.62 8.84 -10.69
CA CYS A 66 7.54 10.14 -10.02
C CYS A 66 7.81 10.02 -8.51
N GLY A 67 7.50 8.88 -7.90
CA GLY A 67 7.79 8.58 -6.50
C GLY A 67 9.02 7.70 -6.33
N GLY A 68 9.74 7.33 -7.39
CA GLY A 68 10.89 6.42 -7.31
C GLY A 68 10.53 4.99 -6.86
N TRP A 69 9.36 4.49 -7.27
CA TRP A 69 8.84 3.20 -6.83
C TRP A 69 9.09 2.06 -7.80
N ASP A 70 9.72 1.00 -7.29
CA ASP A 70 9.66 -0.34 -7.88
C ASP A 70 8.44 -1.13 -7.36
N LYS A 71 8.17 -2.29 -7.97
CA LYS A 71 7.14 -3.23 -7.49
C LYS A 71 7.53 -3.84 -6.14
N VAL A 72 6.52 -4.06 -5.30
CA VAL A 72 6.66 -4.81 -4.05
C VAL A 72 6.60 -6.30 -4.35
N LYS A 73 7.66 -7.02 -4.00
CA LYS A 73 7.66 -8.48 -4.02
C LYS A 73 6.91 -9.00 -2.80
N VAL A 74 5.75 -9.59 -3.06
CA VAL A 74 4.88 -10.20 -2.04
C VAL A 74 5.08 -11.70 -2.07
N THR A 75 5.41 -12.30 -0.93
CA THR A 75 5.54 -13.75 -0.77
C THR A 75 4.54 -14.26 0.26
N HIS A 76 3.66 -15.16 -0.16
CA HIS A 76 2.78 -15.91 0.72
C HIS A 76 3.54 -17.15 1.20
N ASN A 77 3.71 -17.29 2.52
CA ASN A 77 4.40 -18.42 3.12
C ASN A 77 3.65 -18.87 4.38
N ASP A 78 2.99 -20.02 4.30
CA ASP A 78 2.13 -20.58 5.34
C ASP A 78 1.12 -19.55 5.87
N ASN A 79 1.36 -19.01 7.07
CA ASN A 79 0.52 -18.04 7.77
C ASN A 79 1.09 -16.61 7.73
N LYS A 80 2.00 -16.32 6.79
CA LYS A 80 2.70 -15.04 6.70
C LYS A 80 2.65 -14.45 5.29
N ILE A 81 2.61 -13.13 5.25
CA ILE A 81 2.88 -12.34 4.05
C ILE A 81 4.19 -11.60 4.26
N ILE A 82 5.11 -11.72 3.31
CA ILE A 82 6.39 -11.03 3.32
C ILE A 82 6.39 -10.01 2.19
N TRP A 83 6.62 -8.75 2.50
CA TRP A 83 6.88 -7.70 1.52
C TRP A 83 8.38 -7.43 1.47
N VAL A 84 8.92 -7.34 0.25
CA VAL A 84 10.28 -6.89 -0.01
C VAL A 84 10.24 -5.86 -1.15
N PHE A 85 10.83 -4.69 -0.93
CA PHE A 85 10.97 -3.66 -1.95
C PHE A 85 12.16 -2.75 -1.64
N SER A 86 12.56 -1.96 -2.64
CA SER A 86 13.60 -0.94 -2.51
C SER A 86 12.96 0.44 -2.57
N PHE A 87 13.43 1.35 -1.72
CA PHE A 87 13.06 2.75 -1.74
C PHE A 87 14.24 3.59 -1.25
N ASN A 88 14.62 4.66 -1.98
CA ASN A 88 15.80 5.48 -1.67
C ASN A 88 17.06 4.66 -1.39
N GLU A 89 17.36 3.70 -2.27
CA GLU A 89 18.52 2.77 -2.18
C GLU A 89 18.54 1.87 -0.94
N LYS A 90 17.46 1.84 -0.16
CA LYS A 90 17.31 0.98 1.02
C LYS A 90 16.31 -0.12 0.73
N GLN A 91 16.68 -1.34 1.10
CA GLN A 91 15.75 -2.47 1.08
C GLN A 91 14.89 -2.45 2.34
N HIS A 92 13.59 -2.58 2.15
CA HIS A 92 12.59 -2.69 3.21
C HIS A 92 11.99 -4.10 3.20
N ILE A 93 11.83 -4.67 4.40
CA ILE A 93 11.23 -5.99 4.60
C ILE A 93 10.19 -5.90 5.71
N PHE A 94 8.95 -6.25 5.39
CA PHE A 94 7.85 -6.34 6.36
C PHE A 94 7.21 -7.73 6.34
N ILE A 95 6.86 -8.24 7.51
CA ILE A 95 6.30 -9.58 7.68
C ILE A 95 4.98 -9.50 8.44
N PHE A 96 3.88 -9.71 7.76
CA PHE A 96 2.53 -9.65 8.32
C PHE A 96 1.97 -11.03 8.60
N SER A 97 1.02 -11.11 9.53
CA SER A 97 0.14 -12.29 9.65
C SER A 97 -0.80 -12.32 8.45
N LEU A 98 -0.96 -13.49 7.82
CA LEU A 98 -1.85 -13.68 6.68
C LEU A 98 -3.30 -13.26 7.03
N ASP A 99 -3.76 -13.62 8.22
CA ASP A 99 -5.13 -13.33 8.65
C ASP A 99 -5.35 -11.83 8.87
N ILE A 100 -4.40 -11.16 9.52
CA ILE A 100 -4.46 -9.70 9.75
C ILE A 100 -4.41 -8.97 8.41
N TYR A 101 -3.51 -9.38 7.52
CA TYR A 101 -3.34 -8.80 6.19
C TYR A 101 -4.64 -8.87 5.37
N LYS A 102 -5.25 -10.07 5.31
CA LYS A 102 -6.52 -10.31 4.62
C LYS A 102 -7.66 -9.48 5.22
N ASN A 103 -7.80 -9.54 6.54
CA ASN A 103 -8.91 -8.88 7.24
C ASN A 103 -8.89 -7.37 7.04
N GLU A 104 -7.72 -6.73 7.14
CA GLU A 104 -7.61 -5.27 6.98
C GLU A 104 -7.90 -4.84 5.54
N ILE A 105 -7.43 -5.59 4.54
CA ILE A 105 -7.70 -5.26 3.13
C ILE A 105 -9.19 -5.47 2.81
N TYR A 106 -9.81 -6.57 3.25
CA TYR A 106 -11.24 -6.82 3.01
C TYR A 106 -12.15 -5.80 3.72
N LYS A 107 -11.85 -5.47 4.98
CA LYS A 107 -12.56 -4.42 5.72
C LYS A 107 -12.46 -3.07 5.02
N MET A 108 -11.30 -2.74 4.47
CA MET A 108 -11.11 -1.50 3.72
C MET A 108 -11.90 -1.50 2.40
N GLN A 109 -11.86 -2.62 1.66
CA GLN A 109 -12.64 -2.80 0.43
C GLN A 109 -14.14 -2.58 0.70
N GLU A 110 -14.70 -3.22 1.74
CA GLU A 110 -16.10 -3.07 2.12
C GLU A 110 -16.45 -1.60 2.47
N ARG A 111 -15.56 -0.90 3.19
CA ARG A 111 -15.74 0.52 3.54
C ARG A 111 -15.75 1.41 2.29
N ILE A 112 -14.84 1.15 1.35
CA ILE A 112 -14.74 1.89 0.08
C ILE A 112 -16.01 1.67 -0.75
N ASP A 113 -16.45 0.42 -0.90
CA ASP A 113 -17.62 0.06 -1.70
C ASP A 113 -18.91 0.63 -1.11
N THR A 114 -19.09 0.51 0.21
CA THR A 114 -20.29 1.01 0.92
C THR A 114 -20.42 2.53 0.82
N LYS A 115 -19.31 3.25 0.97
CA LYS A 115 -19.29 4.72 0.90
C LYS A 115 -19.16 5.26 -0.53
N LYS A 116 -18.93 4.39 -1.51
CA LYS A 116 -18.58 4.75 -2.89
C LYS A 116 -17.40 5.73 -2.94
N THR A 117 -16.41 5.52 -2.07
CA THR A 117 -15.25 6.38 -1.97
C THR A 117 -14.36 6.19 -3.19
N ILE A 118 -13.96 7.27 -3.85
CA ILE A 118 -12.98 7.23 -4.93
C ILE A 118 -11.62 7.62 -4.33
N LEU A 119 -10.74 6.63 -4.17
CA LEU A 119 -9.39 6.87 -3.67
C LEU A 119 -8.48 7.44 -4.76
N GLN A 120 -7.51 8.25 -4.34
CA GLN A 120 -6.31 8.53 -5.11
C GLN A 120 -5.17 7.59 -4.70
N PRO A 121 -4.30 7.20 -5.66
CA PRO A 121 -4.46 7.43 -7.10
C PRO A 121 -5.53 6.51 -7.70
N GLN A 122 -6.19 6.97 -8.76
CA GLN A 122 -7.23 6.18 -9.46
C GLN A 122 -6.66 5.19 -10.48
N PHE A 123 -5.42 5.41 -10.91
CA PHE A 123 -4.68 4.57 -11.83
C PHE A 123 -3.23 4.50 -11.34
N ALA A 124 -2.51 3.49 -11.80
CA ALA A 124 -1.07 3.44 -11.62
C ALA A 124 -0.38 3.12 -12.96
N THR A 125 0.77 3.74 -13.20
CA THR A 125 1.66 3.36 -14.30
C THR A 125 2.85 2.61 -13.74
N ASP A 126 3.16 1.46 -14.33
CA ASP A 126 4.35 0.69 -13.97
C ASP A 126 5.63 1.52 -14.18
N PRO A 127 6.68 1.29 -13.36
CA PRO A 127 7.99 1.89 -13.58
C PRO A 127 8.61 1.37 -14.88
N GLU A 128 9.38 2.23 -15.57
CA GLU A 128 10.07 1.92 -16.84
C GLU A 128 11.34 1.06 -16.69
#